data_AF-A0A067FUR6-F1
#
_entry.id   AF-A0A067FUR6-F1
#
_cell.length_a   1.000
_cell.length_b   1.000
_cell.length_c   1.000
_cell.angle_alpha   90.00
_cell.angle_beta   90.00
_cell.angle_gamma   90.00
#
_symmetry.space_group_name_H-M   'P 1'
#
loop_
_entity.id
_entity.type
_entity.pdbx_description
1 polymer ?
#
loop_
_entity_poly.entity_id
_entity_poly.type
_entity_poly.pdbx_seq_one_letter_code
_entity_poly.pdbx_strand_id
1 'polypeptide(L)'
;VKFVIPSPGLHLAINACAAAAVATLFGVSLAQVGISLSNFSPVQMRSELLVSRSGIKIVNDAYNANPISTRAAIDLLKDIACNVVQCKWRKWSM
;
A
#
# COMPACT_ATOMS: atom_id res chain seq x y z
N VAL A 1 -9.01 7.60 -17.39
CA VAL A 1 -8.00 8.36 -16.62
C VAL A 1 -6.98 7.37 -16.10
N LYS A 2 -5.68 7.59 -16.30
CA LYS A 2 -4.60 6.72 -15.80
C LYS A 2 -3.89 7.45 -14.66
N PHE A 3 -3.72 6.79 -13.52
CA PHE A 3 -3.04 7.33 -12.35
C PHE A 3 -2.39 6.20 -11.55
N VAL A 4 -1.60 6.56 -10.53
CA VAL A 4 -0.89 5.62 -9.65
C VAL A 4 -1.26 5.95 -8.21
N ILE A 5 -1.61 4.93 -7.42
CA ILE A 5 -1.77 5.07 -5.98
C ILE A 5 -0.38 4.88 -5.37
N PRO A 6 0.13 5.81 -4.55
CA PRO A 6 1.49 5.75 -4.01
C PRO A 6 1.60 4.76 -2.82
N SER A 7 0.90 3.62 -2.91
CA SER A 7 1.00 2.51 -1.98
C SER A 7 0.71 1.18 -2.69
N PRO A 8 1.46 0.11 -2.42
CA PRO A 8 1.29 -1.19 -3.05
C PRO A 8 0.06 -1.91 -2.51
N GLY A 9 -0.44 -2.89 -3.27
CA GLY A 9 -1.49 -3.79 -2.84
C GLY A 9 -2.77 -3.67 -3.67
N LEU A 10 -3.25 -4.81 -4.15
CA LEU A 10 -4.50 -4.90 -4.92
C LEU A 10 -5.71 -4.40 -4.14
N HIS A 11 -5.74 -4.61 -2.82
CA HIS A 11 -6.84 -4.17 -1.97
C HIS A 11 -6.99 -2.63 -1.96
N LEU A 12 -5.89 -1.87 -2.04
CA LEU A 12 -5.97 -0.41 -2.15
C LEU A 12 -6.48 0.04 -3.52
N ALA A 13 -6.13 -0.68 -4.59
CA ALA A 13 -6.70 -0.43 -5.91
C ALA A 13 -8.23 -0.68 -5.93
N ILE A 14 -8.70 -1.74 -5.27
CA ILE A 14 -10.13 -2.03 -5.13
C ILE A 14 -10.83 -0.92 -4.32
N ASN A 15 -10.24 -0.48 -3.20
CA ASN A 15 -10.77 0.63 -2.41
C ASN A 15 -10.85 1.93 -3.20
N ALA A 16 -9.83 2.22 -4.01
CA ALA A 16 -9.81 3.36 -4.92
C ALA A 16 -10.90 3.28 -5.99
N CYS A 17 -11.16 2.10 -6.57
CA CYS A 17 -12.27 1.90 -7.49
C CYS A 17 -13.64 2.16 -6.82
N ALA A 18 -13.82 1.68 -5.59
CA ALA A 18 -15.04 1.94 -4.81
C ALA A 18 -15.20 3.45 -4.52
N ALA A 19 -14.12 4.12 -4.08
CA ALA A 19 -14.12 5.56 -3.86
C ALA A 19 -14.43 6.35 -5.15
N ALA A 20 -13.89 5.92 -6.29
CA ALA A 20 -14.16 6.53 -7.60
C ALA A 20 -15.63 6.36 -8.01
N ALA A 21 -16.21 5.18 -7.80
CA ALA A 21 -17.63 4.93 -8.07
C ALA A 21 -18.53 5.84 -7.23
N VAL A 22 -18.23 5.99 -5.93
CA VAL A 22 -18.98 6.90 -5.05
C VAL A 22 -18.78 8.36 -5.47
N ALA A 23 -17.54 8.80 -5.71
CA ALA A 23 -17.26 10.20 -6.08
C ALA A 23 -17.94 10.62 -7.39
N THR A 24 -17.95 9.73 -8.39
CA THR A 24 -18.63 9.98 -9.67
C THR A 24 -20.14 10.06 -9.53
N LEU A 25 -20.75 9.29 -8.62
CA LEU A 25 -22.18 9.43 -8.29
C LEU A 25 -22.53 10.83 -7.76
N PHE A 26 -21.61 11.47 -7.04
CA PHE A 26 -21.75 12.84 -6.55
C PHE A 26 -21.24 13.92 -7.52
N GLY A 27 -21.01 13.57 -8.79
CA GLY A 27 -20.66 14.53 -9.84
C GLY A 27 -19.18 14.93 -9.88
N VAL A 28 -18.30 14.27 -9.11
CA VAL A 28 -16.85 14.48 -9.24
C VAL A 28 -16.37 13.82 -10.52
N SER A 29 -15.66 14.56 -11.37
CA SER A 29 -15.13 14.00 -12.62
C SER A 29 -14.07 12.94 -12.33
N LEU A 30 -13.98 11.91 -13.19
CA LEU A 30 -12.92 10.89 -13.09
C LEU A 30 -11.50 11.48 -13.13
N ALA A 31 -11.34 12.64 -13.79
CA ALA A 31 -10.06 13.35 -13.82
C ALA A 31 -9.67 13.88 -12.44
N GLN A 32 -10.60 14.54 -11.73
CA GLN A 32 -10.40 15.00 -10.36
C GLN A 32 -10.18 13.84 -9.40
N VAL A 33 -10.94 12.75 -9.54
CA VAL A 33 -10.74 11.53 -8.73
C VAL A 33 -9.32 10.99 -8.91
N GLY A 34 -8.84 10.87 -10.15
CA GLY A 34 -7.48 10.40 -10.43
C GLY A 34 -6.40 11.30 -9.82
N ILE A 35 -6.58 12.63 -9.86
CA ILE A 35 -5.67 13.58 -9.21
C ILE A 35 -5.67 13.38 -7.69
N SER A 36 -6.83 13.30 -7.06
CA SER A 36 -6.96 13.13 -5.61
C SER A 36 -6.35 11.80 -5.13
N LEU A 37 -6.63 10.70 -5.82
CA LEU A 37 -6.10 9.38 -5.47
C LEU A 37 -4.60 9.25 -5.74
N SER A 38 -4.03 10.04 -6.66
CA SER A 38 -2.57 10.11 -6.85
C SER A 38 -1.86 10.74 -5.66
N ASN A 39 -2.56 11.58 -4.90
CA ASN A 39 -2.06 12.24 -3.69
C ASN A 39 -2.47 11.51 -2.40
N PHE A 40 -3.05 10.31 -2.51
CA PHE A 40 -3.41 9.50 -1.34
C PHE A 40 -2.18 9.23 -0.49
N SER A 41 -2.27 9.45 0.82
CA SER A 41 -1.29 8.95 1.77
C SER A 41 -1.95 7.92 2.67
N PRO A 42 -1.34 6.74 2.88
CA PRO A 42 -1.80 5.81 3.89
C PRO A 42 -1.89 6.49 5.26
N VAL A 43 -2.87 6.06 6.05
CA VAL A 43 -2.93 6.41 7.47
C VAL A 43 -1.78 5.70 8.18
N GLN A 44 -1.22 6.33 9.22
CA GLN A 44 -0.17 5.73 10.03
C GLN A 44 -0.53 4.29 10.44
N MET A 45 0.43 3.37 10.33
CA MET A 45 0.26 1.94 10.66
C MET A 45 -0.79 1.19 9.82
N ARG A 46 -1.21 1.71 8.65
CA ARG A 46 -2.11 1.01 7.72
C ARG A 46 -1.51 0.92 6.32
N SER A 47 -0.84 -0.19 6.03
CA SER A 47 -0.12 -0.40 4.77
C SER A 47 0.83 0.78 4.43
N GLU A 48 1.45 1.33 5.46
CA GLU A 48 2.35 2.48 5.37
C GLU A 48 3.73 2.00 4.92
N LEU A 49 4.26 2.58 3.83
CA LEU A 49 5.60 2.27 3.35
C LEU A 49 6.62 3.21 3.98
N LEU A 50 7.54 2.64 4.74
CA LEU A 50 8.66 3.33 5.36
C LEU A 50 9.98 2.82 4.79
N VAL A 51 11.00 3.68 4.81
CA VAL A 51 12.38 3.30 4.50
C VAL A 51 13.21 3.58 5.73
N SER A 52 13.85 2.55 6.29
CA SER A 52 14.76 2.71 7.42
C SER A 52 15.99 3.55 7.01
N ARG A 53 16.73 4.06 8.01
CA ARG A 53 18.02 4.75 7.75
C ARG A 53 19.03 3.87 7.02
N SER A 54 18.93 2.54 7.15
CA SER A 54 19.77 1.57 6.47
C SER A 54 19.26 1.16 5.08
N GLY A 55 18.17 1.77 4.59
CA GLY A 55 17.60 1.50 3.27
C GLY A 55 16.62 0.31 3.23
N ILE A 56 16.26 -0.27 4.38
CA ILE A 56 15.30 -1.38 4.45
C ILE A 56 13.89 -0.82 4.20
N LYS A 57 13.18 -1.41 3.23
CA LYS A 57 11.77 -1.13 3.02
C LYS A 57 10.96 -1.85 4.10
N ILE A 58 10.14 -1.10 4.81
CA ILE A 58 9.27 -1.59 5.89
C ILE A 58 7.83 -1.32 5.48
N VAL A 59 6.99 -2.35 5.53
CA VAL A 59 5.53 -2.21 5.43
C VAL A 59 5.00 -2.17 6.86
N ASN A 60 4.59 -0.98 7.32
CA ASN A 60 4.01 -0.77 8.64
C ASN A 60 2.48 -0.92 8.57
N ASP A 61 1.99 -2.09 8.97
CA ASP A 61 0.57 -2.43 9.05
C ASP A 61 0.18 -2.89 10.47
N ALA A 62 0.64 -2.14 11.48
CA ALA A 62 0.59 -2.53 12.89
C ALA A 62 -0.65 -2.04 13.67
N TYR A 63 -1.60 -1.37 13.02
CA TYR A 63 -2.77 -0.82 13.74
C TYR A 63 -3.71 -1.89 14.29
N ASN A 64 -4.07 -2.88 13.46
CA ASN A 64 -4.97 -3.98 13.83
C ASN A 64 -4.77 -5.15 12.85
N ALA A 65 -5.08 -6.37 13.28
CA ALA A 65 -5.02 -7.57 12.45
C ALA A 65 -6.26 -8.44 12.65
N ASN A 66 -6.94 -8.73 11.54
CA ASN A 66 -8.00 -9.73 11.44
C ASN A 66 -7.74 -10.64 10.22
N PRO A 67 -8.36 -11.83 10.14
CA PRO A 67 -8.04 -12.82 9.10
C PRO A 67 -8.15 -12.30 7.66
N ILE A 68 -9.07 -11.38 7.38
CA ILE A 68 -9.25 -10.79 6.04
C ILE A 68 -8.10 -9.82 5.75
N SER A 69 -7.83 -8.88 6.66
CA SER A 69 -6.72 -7.93 6.52
C SER A 69 -5.35 -8.60 6.45
N THR A 70 -5.11 -9.64 7.27
CA THR A 70 -3.84 -10.36 7.28
C THR A 70 -3.59 -11.08 5.95
N ARG A 71 -4.64 -11.66 5.34
CA ARG A 71 -4.53 -12.25 4.01
C ARG A 71 -4.12 -11.20 2.98
N ALA A 72 -4.78 -10.03 2.99
CA ALA A 72 -4.45 -8.93 2.09
C ALA A 72 -3.01 -8.40 2.28
N ALA A 73 -2.51 -8.37 3.52
CA ALA A 73 -1.13 -8.01 3.83
C ALA A 73 -0.11 -9.04 3.30
N ILE A 74 -0.42 -10.34 3.39
CA ILE A 74 0.42 -11.41 2.83
C ILE A 74 0.43 -11.34 1.30
N ASP A 75 -0.72 -11.14 0.67
CA ASP A 75 -0.82 -10.99 -0.78
C ASP A 75 -0.03 -9.75 -1.26
N LEU A 76 -0.15 -8.63 -0.55
CA LEU A 76 0.68 -7.44 -0.79
C LEU A 76 2.17 -7.76 -0.70
N LEU A 77 2.61 -8.50 0.32
CA LEU A 77 4.02 -8.83 0.51
C LEU A 77 4.55 -9.72 -0.63
N LYS A 78 3.73 -10.65 -1.13
CA LYS A 78 4.06 -11.52 -2.27
C LYS A 78 4.31 -10.71 -3.56
N ASP A 79 3.58 -9.62 -3.75
CA ASP A 79 3.67 -8.78 -4.94
C ASP A 79 4.81 -7.74 -4.89
N ILE A 80 5.41 -7.52 -3.72
CA ILE A 80 6.56 -6.62 -3.58
C ILE A 80 7.82 -7.33 -4.08
N ALA A 81 8.42 -6.77 -5.14
CA ALA A 81 9.69 -7.24 -5.66
C ALA A 81 10.81 -7.14 -4.60
N CYS A 82 11.40 -8.28 -4.26
CA CYS A 82 12.57 -8.37 -3.40
C CYS A 82 13.84 -8.53 -4.25
N ASN A 83 14.72 -7.53 -4.23
CA ASN A 83 16.06 -7.67 -4.80
C ASN A 83 16.93 -8.46 -3.82
N VAL A 84 17.08 -9.76 -4.08
CA VAL A 84 17.76 -10.75 -3.21
C VAL A 84 19.22 -10.39 -2.89
N VAL A 85 19.83 -9.46 -3.64
CA VAL A 85 21.23 -9.04 -3.51
C VAL A 85 21.55 -8.42 -2.12
N GLN A 86 20.54 -7.95 -1.35
CA GLN A 86 20.73 -7.39 -0.01
C GLN A 86 20.19 -8.25 1.15
N CYS A 87 19.56 -9.40 0.89
CA CYS A 87 19.11 -10.31 1.94
C CYS A 87 20.29 -11.16 2.48
N LYS A 88 21.32 -10.50 3.03
CA LYS A 88 22.24 -11.16 3.96
C LYS A 88 21.51 -11.29 5.29
N TRP A 89 20.91 -12.46 5.53
CA TRP A 89 20.54 -12.88 6.88
C TRP A 89 21.82 -12.88 7.73
N ARG A 90 22.14 -11.74 8.36
CA ARG A 90 23.16 -11.73 9.41
C ARG A 90 22.58 -12.60 10.52
N LYS A 91 23.21 -13.75 10.78
CA LYS A 91 22.94 -14.54 11.98
C LYS A 91 22.87 -13.57 13.15
N TRP A 92 21.77 -13.61 13.89
CA TRP A 92 21.68 -12.96 15.18
C TRP A 92 22.63 -13.73 16.10
N SER A 93 23.84 -13.21 16.26
CA SER A 93 24.73 -13.67 17.33
C SER A 93 24.20 -13.06 18.62
N MET A 94 23.58 -13.88 19.46
CA MET A 94 23.43 -13.58 20.89
C MET A 94 24.79 -13.61 21.57
#